data_AF-A0A2K2HD57-F1
#
_entry.id   AF-A0A2K2HD57-F1
#
_cell.length_a   1.000
_cell.length_b   1.000
_cell.length_c   1.000
_cell.angle_alpha   90.00
_cell.angle_beta   90.00
_cell.angle_gamma   90.00
#
_symmetry.space_group_name_H-M   'P 1'
#
loop_
_entity.id
_entity.type
_entity.pdbx_description
1 polymer ?
#
loop_
_entity_poly.entity_id
_entity_poly.type
_entity_poly.pdbx_seq_one_letter_code
_entity_poly.pdbx_strand_id
1 'polypeptide(L)'
;MAPYTQTHAESRRNQAMRPTEIIKEVKQLQIAEKLAIVETIWDSIAEDNATLPMPEWQKAELDKRIATYRTDPGNLHPATEVHEQLRRDYK
;
A
#
# COMPACT_ATOMS: atom_id res chain seq x y z
N MET A 1 18.20 16.17 48.68
CA MET A 1 18.57 16.62 47.32
C MET A 1 18.07 15.55 46.35
N ALA A 2 16.83 15.69 45.87
CA ALA A 2 16.14 14.66 45.09
C ALA A 2 16.39 14.89 43.58
N PRO A 3 16.78 13.87 42.80
CA PRO A 3 16.99 14.02 41.37
C PRO A 3 15.64 13.99 40.64
N TYR A 4 15.17 15.16 40.22
CA TYR A 4 14.12 15.31 39.22
C TYR A 4 14.78 15.37 37.85
N THR A 5 14.78 14.31 37.05
CA THR A 5 14.80 14.36 35.55
C THR A 5 14.70 12.96 34.91
N GLN A 6 13.72 12.12 35.28
CA GLN A 6 13.44 10.88 34.51
C GLN A 6 12.00 10.80 33.98
N THR A 7 11.12 11.76 34.28
CA THR A 7 9.68 11.62 33.98
C THR A 7 9.24 12.27 32.67
N HIS A 8 10.06 13.11 32.02
CA HIS A 8 9.64 13.89 30.85
C HIS A 8 9.86 13.20 29.49
N ALA A 9 10.72 12.19 29.40
CA ALA A 9 10.99 11.50 28.14
C ALA A 9 9.92 10.44 27.79
N GLU A 10 9.29 9.83 28.80
CA GLU A 10 8.31 8.75 28.62
C GLU A 10 6.90 9.26 28.30
N SER A 11 6.60 10.52 28.64
CA SER A 11 5.26 11.10 28.48
C SER A 11 4.87 11.35 27.01
N ARG A 12 5.85 11.55 26.11
CA ARG A 12 5.58 11.76 24.67
C ARG A 12 5.21 10.49 23.89
N ARG A 13 5.45 9.30 24.45
CA ARG A 13 5.10 8.02 23.79
C ARG A 13 3.63 7.63 23.97
N ASN A 14 2.91 8.27 24.88
CA ASN A 14 1.50 7.95 25.20
C ASN A 14 0.48 8.87 24.52
N GLN A 15 0.89 9.68 23.54
CA GLN A 15 0.01 10.59 22.80
C GLN A 15 0.05 10.35 21.28
N ALA A 16 0.30 9.11 20.85
CA ALA A 16 0.00 8.71 19.48
C ALA A 16 -1.52 8.44 19.39
N MET A 17 -2.23 9.13 18.48
CA MET A 17 -3.62 8.80 18.19
C MET A 17 -3.73 7.32 17.85
N ARG A 18 -4.75 6.63 18.39
CA ARG A 18 -4.93 5.22 18.07
C ARG A 18 -5.33 5.09 16.60
N PRO A 19 -4.93 4.01 15.90
CA PRO A 19 -5.31 3.81 14.50
C PRO A 19 -6.82 3.92 14.26
N THR A 20 -7.63 3.47 15.21
CA THR A 20 -9.10 3.59 15.13
C THR A 20 -9.61 5.03 15.20
N GLU A 21 -8.92 5.91 15.92
CA GLU A 21 -9.22 7.34 16.01
C GLU A 21 -8.81 8.05 14.71
N ILE A 22 -7.64 7.72 14.15
CA ILE A 22 -7.20 8.22 12.83
C ILE A 22 -8.22 7.86 11.74
N ILE A 23 -8.66 6.60 11.70
CA ILE A 23 -9.67 6.16 10.72
C ILE A 23 -11.00 6.91 10.90
N LYS A 24 -11.38 7.25 12.13
CA LYS A 24 -12.60 8.02 12.41
C LYS A 24 -12.49 9.42 11.80
N GLU A 25 -11.36 10.11 11.97
CA GLU A 25 -11.12 11.43 11.38
C GLU A 25 -11.08 11.36 9.84
N VAL A 26 -10.35 10.39 9.27
CA VAL A 26 -10.26 10.18 7.81
C VAL A 26 -11.63 9.97 7.18
N LYS A 27 -12.56 9.29 7.86
CA LYS A 27 -13.92 9.08 7.35
C LYS A 27 -14.72 10.38 7.16
N GLN A 28 -14.39 11.45 7.89
CA GLN A 28 -15.08 12.74 7.80
C GLN A 28 -14.60 13.62 6.64
N LEU A 29 -13.45 13.29 6.04
CA LEU A 29 -12.84 14.07 4.97
C LEU A 29 -13.59 13.95 3.63
N GLN A 30 -13.37 14.92 2.73
CA GLN A 30 -13.82 14.84 1.35
C GLN A 30 -13.04 13.78 0.58
N ILE A 31 -13.60 13.32 -0.55
CA ILE A 31 -13.00 12.24 -1.34
C ILE A 31 -11.56 12.55 -1.78
N ALA A 32 -11.28 13.79 -2.19
CA ALA A 32 -9.94 14.20 -2.61
C ALA A 32 -8.91 14.07 -1.49
N GLU A 33 -9.25 14.49 -0.27
CA GLU A 33 -8.38 14.41 0.90
C GLU A 33 -8.15 12.95 1.34
N LYS A 34 -9.20 12.12 1.26
CA LYS A 34 -9.07 10.67 1.52
C LYS A 34 -8.09 10.02 0.55
N LEU A 35 -8.19 10.36 -0.73
CA LEU A 35 -7.29 9.84 -1.76
C LEU A 35 -5.84 10.28 -1.52
N ALA A 36 -5.62 11.55 -1.16
CA ALA A 36 -4.28 12.05 -0.84
C ALA A 36 -3.63 11.34 0.36
N ILE A 37 -4.41 11.04 1.41
CA ILE A 37 -3.91 10.27 2.57
C ILE A 37 -3.57 8.84 2.16
N VAL A 38 -4.43 8.21 1.35
CA VAL A 38 -4.22 6.86 0.85
C VAL A 38 -2.94 6.78 0.01
N GLU A 39 -2.71 7.74 -0.88
CA GLU A 39 -1.48 7.88 -1.68
C GLU A 39 -0.25 8.03 -0.79
N THR A 40 -0.29 8.97 0.17
CA THR A 40 0.83 9.23 1.10
C THR A 40 1.21 7.98 1.91
N ILE A 41 0.23 7.20 2.36
CA ILE A 41 0.48 5.94 3.08
C ILE A 41 1.08 4.90 2.15
N TRP A 42 0.59 4.81 0.91
CA TRP A 42 1.14 3.89 -0.08
C TRP A 42 2.60 4.20 -0.41
N ASP A 43 2.94 5.47 -0.58
CA ASP A 43 4.32 5.92 -0.81
C ASP A 43 5.23 5.53 0.36
N SER A 44 4.80 5.78 1.60
CA SER A 44 5.57 5.39 2.79
C SER A 44 5.80 3.88 2.88
N ILE A 45 4.79 3.06 2.55
CA ILE A 45 4.95 1.59 2.54
C ILE A 45 5.97 1.16 1.48
N ALA A 46 5.97 1.81 0.31
CA ALA A 46 6.93 1.52 -0.74
C ALA A 46 8.36 1.96 -0.36
N GLU A 47 8.50 3.13 0.29
CA GLU A 47 9.78 3.67 0.77
C GLU A 47 10.42 2.80 1.86
N ASP A 48 9.60 2.26 2.76
CA ASP A 48 10.06 1.38 3.84
C ASP A 48 10.75 0.11 3.33
N ASN A 49 10.69 -0.18 2.03
CA ASN A 49 11.33 -1.33 1.36
C ASN A 49 11.08 -2.63 2.13
N ALA A 50 9.92 -2.72 2.79
CA ALA A 50 9.55 -3.86 3.59
C ALA A 50 9.53 -5.06 2.65
N THR A 51 10.55 -5.92 2.78
CA THR A 51 10.63 -7.14 1.98
C THR A 51 9.53 -8.04 2.48
N LEU A 52 8.37 -7.99 1.82
CA LEU A 52 7.28 -8.90 2.09
C LEU A 52 7.82 -10.31 1.83
N PRO A 53 7.84 -11.20 2.85
CA PRO A 53 8.35 -12.54 2.65
C PRO A 53 7.48 -13.21 1.59
N MET A 54 8.06 -13.52 0.43
CA MET A 54 7.38 -14.23 -0.64
C MET A 54 7.44 -15.73 -0.34
N PRO A 55 6.31 -16.38 -0.01
CA PRO A 55 6.27 -17.81 0.21
C PRO A 55 6.73 -18.56 -1.03
N GLU A 56 7.36 -19.72 -0.84
CA GLU A 56 7.95 -20.48 -1.94
C GLU A 56 6.91 -20.93 -2.99
N TRP A 57 5.68 -21.18 -2.56
CA TRP A 57 4.59 -21.52 -3.46
C TRP A 57 4.22 -20.37 -4.42
N GLN A 58 4.39 -19.11 -4.00
CA GLN A 58 4.16 -17.95 -4.88
C GLN A 58 5.24 -17.86 -5.94
N LYS A 59 6.52 -18.04 -5.56
CA LYS A 59 7.64 -18.08 -6.52
C LYS A 59 7.46 -19.18 -7.55
N ALA A 60 7.14 -20.40 -7.10
CA ALA A 60 6.91 -21.53 -7.98
C ALA A 60 5.77 -21.30 -8.97
N GLU A 61 4.68 -20.66 -8.53
CA GLU A 61 3.56 -20.29 -9.42
C GLU A 61 3.97 -19.20 -10.42
N LEU A 62 4.77 -18.21 -10.01
CA LEU A 62 5.30 -17.19 -10.92
C LEU A 62 6.22 -17.80 -11.98
N ASP A 63 7.14 -18.69 -11.58
CA ASP A 63 8.03 -19.41 -12.49
C ASP A 63 7.24 -20.24 -13.51
N LYS A 64 6.22 -20.96 -13.04
CA LYS A 64 5.31 -21.71 -13.90
C LYS A 64 4.60 -20.80 -14.90
N ARG A 65 4.04 -19.67 -14.47
CA ARG A 65 3.34 -18.72 -15.36
C ARG A 65 4.25 -18.12 -16.41
N ILE A 66 5.49 -17.76 -16.03
CA ILE A 66 6.49 -17.25 -16.98
C ILE A 66 6.86 -18.31 -18.00
N ALA A 67 7.06 -19.56 -17.57
CA ALA A 67 7.34 -20.67 -18.47
C ALA A 67 6.18 -20.88 -19.47
N THR A 68 4.94 -20.94 -18.98
CA THR A 68 3.75 -21.05 -19.83
C THR A 68 3.68 -19.90 -20.84
N TYR A 69 3.82 -18.65 -20.38
CA TYR A 69 3.77 -17.47 -21.25
C TYR A 69 4.81 -17.53 -22.38
N ARG A 70 6.03 -18.02 -22.08
CA ARG A 70 7.10 -18.14 -23.09
C ARG A 70 6.83 -19.23 -24.13
N THR A 71 6.12 -20.29 -23.75
CA THR A 71 5.82 -21.42 -24.66
C THR A 71 4.52 -21.24 -25.42
N ASP A 72 3.51 -20.67 -24.76
CA ASP A 72 2.18 -20.39 -25.28
C ASP A 72 1.62 -19.16 -24.54
N PRO A 73 1.77 -17.96 -25.12
CA PRO A 73 1.28 -16.73 -24.50
C PRO A 73 -0.24 -16.75 -24.29
N GLY A 74 -0.97 -17.62 -25.00
CA GLY A 74 -2.42 -17.58 -25.07
C GLY A 74 -2.94 -16.32 -25.78
N ASN A 75 -4.22 -16.01 -25.58
CA ASN A 75 -4.83 -14.82 -26.14
C ASN A 75 -4.63 -13.62 -25.19
N LEU A 76 -3.59 -12.84 -25.45
CA LEU A 76 -3.27 -11.65 -24.67
C LEU A 76 -3.67 -10.40 -25.44
N HIS A 77 -4.15 -9.41 -24.70
CA HIS A 77 -4.42 -8.09 -25.26
C HIS A 77 -3.27 -7.15 -24.91
N PRO A 78 -2.74 -6.40 -25.88
CA PRO A 78 -1.87 -5.27 -25.61
C PRO A 78 -2.53 -4.34 -24.59
N ALA A 79 -1.80 -3.92 -23.56
CA ALA A 79 -2.34 -3.04 -22.52
C ALA A 79 -2.92 -1.74 -23.12
N THR A 80 -2.31 -1.23 -24.19
CA THR A 80 -2.80 -0.06 -24.94
C THR A 80 -4.21 -0.28 -25.47
N GLU A 81 -4.49 -1.43 -26.07
CA GLU A 81 -5.81 -1.78 -26.61
C GLU A 81 -6.87 -1.81 -25.51
N VAL A 82 -6.59 -2.49 -24.40
CA VAL A 82 -7.49 -2.59 -23.24
C VAL A 82 -7.76 -1.20 -22.65
N HIS A 83 -6.72 -0.39 -22.47
CA HIS A 83 -6.86 0.95 -21.88
C HIS A 83 -7.63 1.89 -22.80
N GLU A 84 -7.40 1.81 -24.12
CA GLU A 84 -8.19 2.56 -25.10
C GLU A 84 -9.65 2.15 -25.10
N GLN A 85 -9.93 0.85 -25.02
CA GLN A 85 -11.30 0.35 -24.90
C GLN A 85 -11.99 0.89 -23.66
N LEU A 86 -11.39 0.76 -22.47
CA LEU A 86 -11.97 1.26 -21.23
C LEU A 86 -12.26 2.76 -21.28
N ARG A 87 -11.36 3.57 -21.88
CA ARG A 87 -11.60 5.02 -22.04
C ARG A 87 -12.73 5.35 -23.02
N ARG A 88 -12.98 4.50 -24.02
CA ARG A 88 -14.12 4.66 -24.95
C ARG A 88 -15.44 4.30 -24.25
N ASP A 89 -15.44 3.20 -23.50
CA ASP A 89 -16.65 2.60 -22.94
C ASP A 89 -17.20 3.36 -21.71
N TYR A 90 -16.33 4.05 -20.96
CA TYR A 90 -16.68 4.76 -19.72
C TYR A 90 -16.46 6.28 -19.79
N LYS A 91 -16.71 6.86 -20.97
CA LYS A 91 -16.65 8.31 -21.18
C LYS A 91 -17.96 9.02 -20.85
#